data_AF-A0A842NIX8-F1
#
_entry.id   AF-A0A842NIX8-F1
#
_cell.length_a   1.000
_cell.length_b   1.000
_cell.length_c   1.000
_cell.angle_alpha   90.00
_cell.angle_beta   90.00
_cell.angle_gamma   90.00
#
_symmetry.space_group_name_H-M   'P 1'
#
loop_
_entity.id
_entity.type
_entity.pdbx_description
1 polymer ?
#
loop_
_entity_poly.entity_id
_entity_poly.type
_entity_poly.pdbx_seq_one_letter_code
_entity_poly.pdbx_strand_id
1 'polypeptide(L)'
;MGRFSIIQRNGSGYGYLIYISFLIAALLLGSVFANSAMAQTRIVVIPLYTEEGREAKDGGKSTLHYRRAMGFIENQLVRHGFEVINPFAKDASEAEYNRVMERAREDSVLASREMCKKYAVDVAYIVWLSVRVKRTSDGYCKAKARLDGQGYDSAGRSLGANVSKTFKVTRRDCDDAVAEVEKEVGDVVGRKLTAWRGSRAKGSVVTSGSGVSQKPGGTQTEGGVLKRRADPLENLINVRLDGATEYEIAEVFGKVINTVTGVTEAKRYSSSLIPDNPQACFVIWRVRIEDTEPFRLQANVMKMIDDILDAGGEITLKGVPYRYTAAEIDLLKGLRPGDSTTREIQFVLDRERARDREFSGRHDPYKARQQKETN
;
A
#
# COMPACT_ATOMS: atom_id res chain seq x y z
N MET A 1 73.48 -10.08 -47.77
CA MET A 1 72.33 -9.19 -48.06
C MET A 1 71.09 -10.05 -48.26
N GLY A 2 69.95 -9.70 -47.63
CA GLY A 2 68.63 -10.25 -47.96
C GLY A 2 67.95 -11.06 -46.85
N ARG A 3 67.29 -10.35 -45.91
CA ARG A 3 66.19 -10.87 -45.06
C ARG A 3 64.92 -11.00 -45.93
N PHE A 4 64.16 -12.08 -45.79
CA PHE A 4 62.68 -12.08 -45.87
C PHE A 4 62.13 -13.32 -45.15
N SER A 5 61.59 -13.14 -43.95
CA SER A 5 60.77 -14.13 -43.25
C SER A 5 59.29 -13.82 -43.51
N ILE A 6 58.58 -14.77 -44.11
CA ILE A 6 57.14 -14.73 -44.35
C ILE A 6 56.42 -14.95 -43.01
N ILE A 7 55.64 -13.95 -42.60
CA ILE A 7 54.63 -14.08 -41.53
C ILE A 7 53.36 -14.64 -42.20
N GLN A 8 53.00 -15.89 -41.91
CA GLN A 8 51.67 -16.40 -42.21
C GLN A 8 50.79 -16.36 -40.95
N ARG A 9 49.62 -15.75 -41.13
CA ARG A 9 48.60 -15.34 -40.15
C ARG A 9 47.95 -16.52 -39.41
N ASN A 10 47.84 -16.41 -38.10
CA ASN A 10 46.86 -17.16 -37.30
C ASN A 10 45.47 -16.51 -37.46
N GLY A 11 44.62 -17.13 -38.28
CA GLY A 11 43.26 -16.70 -38.60
C GLY A 11 42.16 -17.22 -37.67
N SER A 12 42.46 -17.57 -36.42
CA SER A 12 41.50 -18.20 -35.49
C SER A 12 41.06 -17.32 -34.31
N GLY A 13 41.67 -16.15 -34.10
CA GLY A 13 41.38 -15.29 -32.94
C GLY A 13 40.12 -14.42 -33.04
N TYR A 14 39.67 -14.09 -34.25
CA TYR A 14 38.56 -13.14 -34.44
C TYR A 14 37.17 -13.76 -34.25
N GLY A 15 37.01 -15.06 -34.49
CA GLY A 15 35.73 -15.75 -34.27
C GLY A 15 35.33 -15.78 -32.80
N TYR A 16 36.29 -16.03 -31.91
CA TYR A 16 36.04 -16.11 -30.46
C TYR A 16 35.67 -14.76 -29.84
N LEU A 17 36.28 -13.67 -30.30
CA LEU A 17 35.95 -12.31 -29.83
C LEU A 17 34.54 -11.88 -30.27
N ILE A 18 34.10 -12.28 -31.47
CA ILE A 18 32.75 -11.99 -31.97
C ILE A 18 31.71 -12.80 -31.17
N TYR A 19 31.98 -14.07 -30.86
CA TYR A 19 31.08 -14.88 -30.04
C TYR A 19 30.96 -14.35 -28.61
N ILE A 20 32.07 -13.96 -27.97
CA ILE A 20 32.04 -13.39 -26.61
C ILE A 20 31.29 -12.06 -26.60
N SER A 21 31.50 -11.19 -27.58
CA SER A 21 30.79 -9.91 -27.67
C SER A 21 29.29 -10.07 -27.96
N PHE A 22 28.90 -11.06 -28.77
CA PHE A 22 27.48 -11.38 -29.00
C PHE A 22 26.81 -11.98 -27.75
N LEU A 23 27.53 -12.79 -26.98
CA LEU A 23 27.04 -13.42 -25.75
C LEU A 23 26.92 -12.39 -24.60
N ILE A 24 27.86 -11.43 -24.52
CA ILE A 24 27.77 -10.28 -23.61
C ILE A 24 26.62 -9.35 -24.03
N ALA A 25 26.45 -9.07 -25.33
CA ALA A 25 25.32 -8.28 -25.83
C ALA A 25 23.97 -8.97 -25.57
N ALA A 26 23.89 -10.30 -25.72
CA ALA A 26 22.69 -11.08 -25.40
C ALA A 26 22.40 -11.13 -23.89
N LEU A 27 23.43 -11.19 -23.04
CA LEU A 27 23.29 -11.06 -21.58
C LEU A 27 22.87 -9.65 -21.15
N LEU A 28 23.42 -8.61 -21.80
CA LEU A 28 23.09 -7.21 -21.54
C LEU A 28 21.74 -6.79 -22.12
N LEU A 29 21.23 -7.47 -23.16
CA LEU A 29 19.88 -7.29 -23.69
C LEU A 29 18.87 -8.16 -22.94
N GLY A 30 19.26 -9.34 -22.45
CA GLY A 30 18.44 -10.21 -21.62
C GLY A 30 18.15 -9.63 -20.23
N SER A 31 19.04 -8.77 -19.71
CA SER A 31 18.82 -8.06 -18.43
C SER A 31 17.90 -6.84 -18.54
N VAL A 32 17.64 -6.31 -19.75
CA VAL A 32 16.65 -5.22 -19.96
C VAL A 32 15.22 -5.74 -19.96
N PHE A 33 15.02 -7.05 -20.11
CA PHE A 33 13.71 -7.70 -20.05
C PHE A 33 13.50 -8.56 -18.80
N ALA A 34 14.33 -8.37 -17.77
CA ALA A 34 13.88 -8.62 -16.41
C ALA A 34 12.82 -7.56 -16.08
N ASN A 35 11.64 -7.68 -16.70
CA ASN A 35 10.42 -7.17 -16.10
C ASN A 35 10.47 -7.67 -14.68
N SER A 36 10.67 -6.75 -13.75
CA SER A 36 10.23 -6.92 -12.38
C SER A 36 8.89 -7.64 -12.48
N ALA A 37 8.82 -8.86 -11.97
CA ALA A 37 7.55 -9.43 -11.63
C ALA A 37 7.01 -8.50 -10.54
N MET A 38 6.40 -7.39 -10.95
CA MET A 38 5.80 -6.43 -10.06
C MET A 38 4.80 -7.26 -9.27
N ALA A 39 5.00 -7.32 -7.96
CA ALA A 39 4.03 -7.95 -7.07
C ALA A 39 2.67 -7.35 -7.43
N GLN A 40 1.72 -8.20 -7.85
CA GLN A 40 0.39 -7.74 -8.24
C GLN A 40 -0.20 -6.98 -7.07
N THR A 41 -0.72 -5.77 -7.31
CA THR A 41 -1.36 -4.98 -6.24
C THR A 41 -2.52 -5.80 -5.66
N ARG A 42 -2.44 -6.07 -4.37
CA ARG A 42 -3.44 -6.83 -3.63
C ARG A 42 -4.51 -5.89 -3.11
N ILE A 43 -5.77 -6.23 -3.34
CA ILE A 43 -6.90 -5.38 -2.97
C ILE A 43 -7.97 -6.18 -2.22
N VAL A 44 -8.49 -5.59 -1.15
CA VAL A 44 -9.73 -6.03 -0.51
C VAL A 44 -10.84 -5.05 -0.87
N VAL A 45 -12.00 -5.58 -1.24
CA VAL A 45 -13.22 -4.78 -1.42
C VAL A 45 -14.15 -5.10 -0.27
N ILE A 46 -14.56 -4.07 0.46
CA ILE A 46 -15.38 -4.15 1.67
C ILE A 46 -16.74 -3.53 1.35
N PRO A 47 -17.70 -4.31 0.86
CA PRO A 47 -19.04 -3.79 0.61
C PRO A 47 -19.82 -3.70 1.92
N LEU A 48 -20.60 -2.64 2.07
CA LEU A 48 -21.50 -2.37 3.17
C LEU A 48 -22.91 -2.31 2.54
N TYR A 49 -23.56 -3.48 2.50
CA TYR A 49 -24.83 -3.68 1.78
C TYR A 49 -26.04 -3.54 2.71
N THR A 50 -27.03 -2.78 2.26
CA THR A 50 -28.35 -2.63 2.90
C THR A 50 -29.46 -2.76 1.86
N GLU A 51 -30.47 -3.57 2.14
CA GLU A 51 -31.63 -3.76 1.26
C GLU A 51 -32.91 -3.52 2.05
N GLU A 52 -33.72 -2.55 1.61
CA GLU A 52 -34.97 -2.16 2.31
C GLU A 52 -34.78 -1.81 3.79
N GLY A 53 -33.56 -1.41 4.19
CA GLY A 53 -33.21 -1.14 5.59
C GLY A 53 -32.80 -2.37 6.40
N ARG A 54 -32.80 -3.57 5.79
CA ARG A 54 -32.21 -4.79 6.33
C ARG A 54 -30.74 -4.86 5.95
N GLU A 55 -29.90 -5.23 6.90
CA GLU A 55 -28.46 -5.34 6.68
C GLU A 55 -28.10 -6.78 6.29
N ALA A 56 -26.95 -6.98 5.64
CA ALA A 56 -26.49 -8.33 5.28
C ALA A 56 -26.37 -9.28 6.50
N LYS A 57 -26.29 -8.71 7.73
CA LYS A 57 -26.29 -9.43 9.01
C LYS A 57 -27.59 -10.18 9.32
N ASP A 58 -28.68 -9.86 8.62
CA ASP A 58 -30.00 -10.44 8.86
C ASP A 58 -30.15 -11.83 8.18
N GLY A 59 -29.13 -12.29 7.44
CA GLY A 59 -29.08 -13.59 6.78
C GLY A 59 -30.06 -13.77 5.60
N GLY A 60 -30.02 -14.93 4.94
CA GLY A 60 -30.99 -15.32 3.90
C GLY A 60 -30.73 -14.69 2.51
N LYS A 61 -31.73 -14.04 1.91
CA LYS A 61 -31.61 -13.50 0.54
C LYS A 61 -30.57 -12.38 0.41
N SER A 62 -30.34 -11.60 1.48
CA SER A 62 -29.41 -10.47 1.50
C SER A 62 -27.94 -10.85 1.27
N THR A 63 -27.52 -12.06 1.67
CA THR A 63 -26.16 -12.57 1.40
C THR A 63 -25.97 -13.02 -0.06
N LEU A 64 -27.04 -13.40 -0.78
CA LEU A 64 -26.98 -13.70 -2.22
C LEU A 64 -26.80 -12.42 -3.06
N HIS A 65 -27.54 -11.36 -2.70
CA HIS A 65 -27.42 -10.02 -3.31
C HIS A 65 -26.02 -9.45 -3.16
N TYR A 66 -25.49 -9.56 -1.94
CA TYR A 66 -24.09 -9.27 -1.61
C TYR A 66 -23.10 -10.00 -2.54
N ARG A 67 -23.22 -11.33 -2.69
CA ARG A 67 -22.28 -12.14 -3.49
C ARG A 67 -22.31 -11.75 -4.96
N ARG A 68 -23.49 -11.44 -5.50
CA ARG A 68 -23.65 -11.02 -6.90
C ARG A 68 -22.96 -9.69 -7.19
N ALA A 69 -23.23 -8.65 -6.40
CA ALA A 69 -22.60 -7.34 -6.58
C ALA A 69 -21.07 -7.43 -6.50
N MET A 70 -20.56 -8.22 -5.55
CA MET A 70 -19.12 -8.43 -5.38
C MET A 70 -18.48 -9.21 -6.50
N GLY A 71 -19.12 -10.28 -6.97
CA GLY A 71 -18.60 -11.07 -8.09
C GLY A 71 -18.34 -10.23 -9.33
N PHE A 72 -19.18 -9.22 -9.62
CA PHE A 72 -18.93 -8.29 -10.72
C PHE A 72 -17.70 -7.41 -10.50
N ILE A 73 -17.48 -6.91 -9.28
CA ILE A 73 -16.31 -6.09 -8.95
C ILE A 73 -15.03 -6.93 -9.01
N GLU A 74 -15.05 -8.12 -8.39
CA GLU A 74 -13.94 -9.06 -8.36
C GLU A 74 -13.51 -9.46 -9.77
N ASN A 75 -14.46 -9.85 -10.63
CA ASN A 75 -14.19 -10.21 -12.02
C ASN A 75 -13.48 -9.09 -12.78
N GLN A 76 -13.85 -7.83 -12.54
CA GLN A 76 -13.21 -6.69 -13.19
C GLN A 76 -11.79 -6.49 -12.66
N LEU A 77 -11.59 -6.53 -11.35
CA LEU A 77 -10.27 -6.36 -10.74
C LEU A 77 -9.30 -7.48 -11.15
N VAL A 78 -9.72 -8.75 -11.04
CA VAL A 78 -8.91 -9.91 -11.45
C VAL A 78 -8.55 -9.84 -12.94
N ARG A 79 -9.52 -9.51 -13.80
CA ARG A 79 -9.27 -9.34 -15.25
C ARG A 79 -8.21 -8.27 -15.56
N HIS A 80 -8.08 -7.28 -14.68
CA HIS A 80 -7.14 -6.18 -14.82
C HIS A 80 -5.81 -6.39 -14.05
N GLY A 81 -5.54 -7.63 -13.60
CA GLY A 81 -4.25 -8.03 -13.03
C GLY A 81 -4.08 -7.72 -11.55
N PHE A 82 -5.17 -7.44 -10.83
CA PHE A 82 -5.16 -7.27 -9.38
C PHE A 82 -5.40 -8.61 -8.68
N GLU A 83 -4.69 -8.84 -7.57
CA GLU A 83 -5.01 -9.94 -6.66
C GLU A 83 -6.13 -9.49 -5.72
N VAL A 84 -7.29 -10.13 -5.80
CA VAL A 84 -8.46 -9.72 -5.00
C VAL A 84 -8.66 -10.68 -3.84
N ILE A 85 -8.66 -10.14 -2.62
CA ILE A 85 -8.97 -10.89 -1.42
C ILE A 85 -10.45 -10.71 -1.11
N ASN A 86 -11.21 -11.81 -1.14
CA ASN A 86 -12.61 -11.82 -0.72
C ASN A 86 -12.68 -12.06 0.80
N PRO A 87 -13.09 -11.07 1.60
CA PRO A 87 -13.11 -11.19 3.06
C PRO A 87 -14.17 -12.19 3.56
N PHE A 88 -15.07 -12.68 2.69
CA PHE A 88 -16.18 -13.58 3.00
C PHE A 88 -15.97 -15.01 2.48
N ALA A 89 -14.81 -15.30 1.90
CA ALA A 89 -14.47 -16.66 1.46
C ALA A 89 -14.11 -17.61 2.62
N LYS A 90 -13.95 -17.09 3.86
CA LYS A 90 -13.78 -17.89 5.08
C LYS A 90 -15.12 -17.93 5.83
N ASP A 91 -15.58 -19.13 6.20
CA ASP A 91 -16.89 -19.43 6.85
C ASP A 91 -17.14 -18.73 8.22
N ALA A 92 -16.30 -17.79 8.66
CA ALA A 92 -16.19 -17.41 10.07
C ALA A 92 -16.36 -15.91 10.43
N SER A 93 -16.91 -15.03 9.58
CA SER A 93 -16.83 -13.59 9.93
C SER A 93 -18.04 -12.68 9.64
N GLU A 94 -19.28 -13.14 9.79
CA GLU A 94 -20.43 -12.22 9.87
C GLU A 94 -20.32 -11.28 11.10
N ALA A 95 -19.89 -11.81 12.25
CA ALA A 95 -19.65 -10.99 13.45
C ALA A 95 -18.53 -9.96 13.26
N GLU A 96 -17.51 -10.31 12.49
CA GLU A 96 -16.37 -9.43 12.22
C GLU A 96 -16.69 -8.40 11.14
N TYR A 97 -17.49 -8.79 10.15
CA TYR A 97 -18.12 -7.87 9.21
C TYR A 97 -18.91 -6.79 9.96
N ASN A 98 -19.72 -7.16 10.96
CA ASN A 98 -20.47 -6.20 11.76
C ASN A 98 -19.57 -5.21 12.52
N ARG A 99 -18.44 -5.68 13.07
CA ARG A 99 -17.46 -4.80 13.74
C ARG A 99 -16.79 -3.83 12.77
N VAL A 100 -16.46 -4.29 11.57
CA VAL A 100 -15.88 -3.46 10.51
C VAL A 100 -16.91 -2.48 9.95
N MET A 101 -18.18 -2.89 9.82
CA MET A 101 -19.31 -2.06 9.41
C MET A 101 -19.53 -0.86 10.33
N GLU A 102 -19.49 -1.08 11.64
CA GLU A 102 -19.64 -0.01 12.64
C GLU A 102 -18.47 0.97 12.55
N ARG A 103 -17.22 0.47 12.56
CA ARG A 103 -16.02 1.31 12.48
C ARG A 103 -15.90 2.05 11.16
N ALA A 104 -16.22 1.43 10.03
CA ALA A 104 -16.12 2.08 8.71
C ALA A 104 -17.12 3.23 8.53
N ARG A 105 -18.25 3.21 9.28
CA ARG A 105 -19.21 4.33 9.32
C ARG A 105 -18.68 5.51 10.16
N GLU A 106 -17.88 5.23 11.19
CA GLU A 106 -17.33 6.23 12.12
C GLU A 106 -16.00 6.81 11.62
N ASP A 107 -15.06 5.97 11.19
CA ASP A 107 -13.74 6.33 10.66
C ASP A 107 -13.28 5.33 9.58
N SER A 108 -13.57 5.66 8.33
CA SER A 108 -13.23 4.84 7.17
C SER A 108 -11.72 4.69 6.92
N VAL A 109 -10.89 5.62 7.42
CA VAL A 109 -9.43 5.57 7.27
C VAL A 109 -8.85 4.52 8.21
N LEU A 110 -9.24 4.58 9.48
CA LEU A 110 -8.79 3.63 10.49
C LEU A 110 -9.23 2.21 10.14
N ALA A 111 -10.51 2.04 9.78
CA ALA A 111 -11.05 0.75 9.34
C ALA A 111 -10.28 0.20 8.13
N SER A 112 -9.97 1.04 7.14
CA SER A 112 -9.21 0.60 5.96
C SER A 112 -7.80 0.14 6.30
N ARG A 113 -7.08 0.84 7.20
CA ARG A 113 -5.73 0.42 7.65
C ARG A 113 -5.76 -0.92 8.36
N GLU A 114 -6.72 -1.12 9.27
CA GLU A 114 -6.91 -2.39 9.97
C GLU A 114 -7.18 -3.54 8.98
N MET A 115 -8.01 -3.29 7.97
CA MET A 115 -8.33 -4.29 6.95
C MET A 115 -7.13 -4.58 6.03
N CYS A 116 -6.39 -3.56 5.62
CA CYS A 116 -5.16 -3.75 4.84
C CYS A 116 -4.15 -4.62 5.60
N LYS A 117 -3.98 -4.36 6.91
CA LYS A 117 -3.10 -5.17 7.77
C LYS A 117 -3.62 -6.60 7.91
N LYS A 118 -4.90 -6.77 8.24
CA LYS A 118 -5.52 -8.09 8.50
C LYS A 118 -5.46 -9.01 7.28
N TYR A 119 -5.77 -8.48 6.10
CA TYR A 119 -5.80 -9.26 4.86
C TYR A 119 -4.46 -9.22 4.10
N ALA A 120 -3.45 -8.55 4.64
CA ALA A 120 -2.15 -8.34 4.01
C ALA A 120 -2.28 -7.80 2.57
N VAL A 121 -3.13 -6.78 2.39
CA VAL A 121 -3.40 -6.14 1.10
C VAL A 121 -2.85 -4.72 1.04
N ASP A 122 -2.60 -4.25 -0.18
CA ASP A 122 -2.10 -2.90 -0.43
C ASP A 122 -3.19 -1.84 -0.37
N VAL A 123 -4.42 -2.24 -0.73
CA VAL A 123 -5.57 -1.35 -0.91
C VAL A 123 -6.82 -1.96 -0.27
N ALA A 124 -7.58 -1.11 0.41
CA ALA A 124 -8.95 -1.38 0.82
C ALA A 124 -9.91 -0.42 0.10
N TYR A 125 -10.95 -0.98 -0.52
CA TYR A 125 -12.03 -0.21 -1.14
C TYR A 125 -13.36 -0.48 -0.46
N ILE A 126 -13.93 0.53 0.19
CA ILE A 126 -15.21 0.43 0.89
C ILE A 126 -16.34 0.82 -0.07
N VAL A 127 -17.41 0.02 -0.12
CA VAL A 127 -18.57 0.21 -1.00
C VAL A 127 -19.87 0.22 -0.22
N TRP A 128 -20.48 1.38 0.03
CA TRP A 128 -21.82 1.46 0.60
C TRP A 128 -22.87 1.30 -0.49
N LEU A 129 -23.70 0.26 -0.40
CA LEU A 129 -24.79 0.01 -1.33
C LEU A 129 -26.12 -0.07 -0.57
N SER A 130 -27.06 0.81 -0.91
CA SER A 130 -28.43 0.78 -0.38
C SER A 130 -29.43 0.56 -1.50
N VAL A 131 -30.08 -0.60 -1.51
CA VAL A 131 -31.08 -0.98 -2.52
C VAL A 131 -32.48 -0.88 -1.92
N ARG A 132 -33.41 -0.30 -2.67
CA ARG A 132 -34.84 -0.26 -2.34
C ARG A 132 -35.65 -0.75 -3.53
N VAL A 133 -36.55 -1.69 -3.29
CA VAL A 133 -37.44 -2.23 -4.32
C VAL A 133 -38.86 -1.74 -4.06
N LYS A 134 -39.59 -1.43 -5.12
CA LYS A 134 -41.02 -1.09 -5.03
C LYS A 134 -41.75 -1.63 -6.26
N ARG A 135 -42.90 -2.27 -6.05
CA ARG A 135 -43.83 -2.60 -7.13
C ARG A 135 -44.57 -1.35 -7.62
N THR A 136 -44.63 -1.18 -8.92
CA THR A 136 -45.36 -0.10 -9.60
C THR A 136 -46.79 -0.53 -9.91
N SER A 137 -47.68 0.44 -10.15
CA SER A 137 -49.12 0.19 -10.35
C SER A 137 -49.43 -0.65 -11.59
N ASP A 138 -48.51 -0.69 -12.55
CA ASP A 138 -48.54 -1.48 -13.79
C ASP A 138 -47.98 -2.92 -13.62
N GLY A 139 -47.68 -3.34 -12.38
CA GLY A 139 -47.21 -4.69 -12.06
C GLY A 139 -45.71 -4.92 -12.23
N TYR A 140 -44.93 -3.91 -12.62
CA TYR A 140 -43.47 -4.00 -12.70
C TYR A 140 -42.81 -3.82 -11.31
N CYS A 141 -41.56 -4.26 -11.19
CA CYS A 141 -40.69 -4.02 -10.05
C CYS A 141 -39.65 -2.95 -10.39
N LYS A 142 -39.56 -1.93 -9.55
CA LYS A 142 -38.57 -0.85 -9.65
C LYS A 142 -37.55 -0.97 -8.52
N ALA A 143 -36.29 -1.23 -8.87
CA ALA A 143 -35.16 -1.21 -7.96
C ALA A 143 -34.45 0.15 -8.05
N LYS A 144 -34.20 0.78 -6.90
CA LYS A 144 -33.41 2.01 -6.76
C LYS A 144 -32.23 1.72 -5.84
N ALA A 145 -31.00 1.88 -6.35
CA ALA A 145 -29.80 1.77 -5.54
C ALA A 145 -29.11 3.12 -5.34
N ARG A 146 -28.61 3.35 -4.13
CA ARG A 146 -27.65 4.40 -3.81
C ARG A 146 -26.30 3.74 -3.54
N LEU A 147 -25.30 4.13 -4.32
CA LEU A 147 -23.93 3.65 -4.23
C LEU A 147 -23.02 4.78 -3.78
N ASP A 148 -22.31 4.59 -2.68
CA ASP A 148 -21.13 5.36 -2.33
C ASP A 148 -19.92 4.44 -2.24
N GLY A 149 -18.73 4.93 -2.56
CA GLY A 149 -17.52 4.12 -2.46
C GLY A 149 -16.27 4.97 -2.34
N GLN A 150 -15.29 4.47 -1.60
CA GLN A 150 -14.04 5.18 -1.31
C GLN A 150 -12.89 4.18 -1.11
N GLY A 151 -11.70 4.55 -1.57
CA GLY A 151 -10.51 3.68 -1.53
C GLY A 151 -9.36 4.30 -0.77
N TYR A 152 -8.64 3.46 -0.04
CA TYR A 152 -7.46 3.81 0.75
C TYR A 152 -6.35 2.80 0.55
N ASP A 153 -5.10 3.23 0.68
CA ASP A 153 -3.96 2.30 0.75
C ASP A 153 -3.70 1.81 2.18
N SER A 154 -2.73 0.89 2.35
CA SER A 154 -2.33 0.35 3.66
C SER A 154 -1.76 1.37 4.64
N ALA A 155 -1.41 2.57 4.17
CA ALA A 155 -1.03 3.72 5.00
C ALA A 155 -2.22 4.64 5.36
N GLY A 156 -3.43 4.34 4.89
CA GLY A 156 -4.64 5.14 5.10
C GLY A 156 -4.77 6.34 4.16
N ARG A 157 -3.98 6.42 3.09
CA ARG A 157 -4.05 7.52 2.12
C ARG A 157 -5.19 7.28 1.15
N SER A 158 -6.01 8.30 0.91
CA SER A 158 -7.08 8.23 -0.08
C SER A 158 -6.51 8.03 -1.49
N LEU A 159 -7.09 7.09 -2.23
CA LEU A 159 -6.76 6.83 -3.63
C LEU A 159 -7.45 7.79 -4.60
N GLY A 160 -8.37 8.63 -4.11
CA GLY A 160 -9.21 9.49 -4.96
C GLY A 160 -10.20 8.70 -5.82
N ALA A 161 -10.48 7.44 -5.45
CA ALA A 161 -11.39 6.53 -6.14
C ALA A 161 -12.87 6.70 -5.73
N ASN A 162 -13.28 7.93 -5.39
CA ASN A 162 -14.61 8.17 -4.86
C ASN A 162 -15.70 7.92 -5.92
N VAL A 163 -16.74 7.21 -5.52
CA VAL A 163 -17.95 6.96 -6.30
C VAL A 163 -19.14 7.42 -5.49
N SER A 164 -20.05 8.16 -6.13
CA SER A 164 -21.33 8.52 -5.55
C SER A 164 -22.35 8.54 -6.68
N LYS A 165 -23.28 7.58 -6.70
CA LYS A 165 -24.25 7.44 -7.79
C LYS A 165 -25.57 6.84 -7.29
N THR A 166 -26.64 7.19 -7.98
CA THR A 166 -27.95 6.54 -7.83
C THR A 166 -28.33 5.81 -9.11
N PHE A 167 -28.81 4.58 -8.98
CA PHE A 167 -29.30 3.75 -10.08
C PHE A 167 -30.80 3.53 -9.94
N LYS A 168 -31.47 3.37 -11.06
CA LYS A 168 -32.90 3.06 -11.13
C LYS A 168 -33.13 2.10 -12.27
N VAL A 169 -33.60 0.90 -11.97
CA VAL A 169 -33.95 -0.11 -12.98
C VAL A 169 -35.38 -0.55 -12.75
N THR A 170 -36.09 -0.78 -13.85
CA THR A 170 -37.43 -1.37 -13.83
C THR A 170 -37.41 -2.67 -14.64
N ARG A 171 -37.92 -3.75 -14.05
CA ARG A 171 -38.09 -5.08 -14.69
C ARG A 171 -39.43 -5.67 -14.28
N ARG A 172 -39.87 -6.72 -14.97
CA ARG A 172 -41.12 -7.43 -14.61
C ARG A 172 -40.95 -8.20 -13.31
N ASP A 173 -39.83 -8.89 -13.17
CA ASP A 173 -39.46 -9.59 -11.94
C ASP A 173 -38.61 -8.68 -11.01
N CYS A 174 -38.81 -8.84 -9.71
CA CYS A 174 -38.12 -8.04 -8.68
C CYS A 174 -36.66 -8.46 -8.52
N ASP A 175 -36.36 -9.76 -8.56
CA ASP A 175 -34.99 -10.28 -8.45
C ASP A 175 -34.17 -9.89 -9.69
N ASP A 176 -34.79 -9.86 -10.87
CA ASP A 176 -34.18 -9.34 -12.10
C ASP A 176 -33.86 -7.84 -12.01
N ALA A 177 -34.77 -7.04 -11.45
CA ALA A 177 -34.55 -5.61 -11.25
C ALA A 177 -33.35 -5.37 -10.32
N VAL A 178 -33.23 -6.17 -9.25
CA VAL A 178 -32.13 -6.08 -8.30
C VAL A 178 -30.81 -6.56 -8.93
N ALA A 179 -30.81 -7.71 -9.60
CA ALA A 179 -29.62 -8.27 -10.25
C ALA A 179 -28.99 -7.30 -11.26
N GLU A 180 -29.82 -6.64 -12.07
CA GLU A 180 -29.35 -5.66 -13.05
C GLU A 180 -28.75 -4.42 -12.36
N VAL A 181 -29.34 -3.96 -11.26
CA VAL A 181 -28.79 -2.86 -10.46
C VAL A 181 -27.44 -3.23 -9.85
N GLU A 182 -27.31 -4.43 -9.28
CA GLU A 182 -26.06 -4.95 -8.70
C GLU A 182 -24.96 -5.03 -9.76
N LYS A 183 -25.29 -5.49 -10.96
CA LYS A 183 -24.38 -5.50 -12.11
C LYS A 183 -23.94 -4.11 -12.50
N GLU A 184 -24.87 -3.15 -12.63
CA GLU A 184 -24.52 -1.76 -12.95
C GLU A 184 -23.62 -1.12 -11.90
N VAL A 185 -23.84 -1.44 -10.62
CA VAL A 185 -22.98 -1.02 -9.51
C VAL A 185 -21.58 -1.61 -9.68
N GLY A 186 -21.47 -2.93 -9.87
CA GLY A 186 -20.20 -3.61 -10.05
C GLY A 186 -19.41 -3.06 -11.24
N ASP A 187 -20.08 -2.80 -12.36
CA ASP A 187 -19.48 -2.17 -13.53
C ASP A 187 -19.02 -0.73 -13.27
N VAL A 188 -19.76 0.06 -12.49
CA VAL A 188 -19.33 1.44 -12.17
C VAL A 188 -18.11 1.43 -11.25
N VAL A 189 -18.11 0.59 -10.21
CA VAL A 189 -16.98 0.46 -9.29
C VAL A 189 -15.76 -0.09 -10.03
N GLY A 190 -15.91 -1.19 -10.75
CA GLY A 190 -14.85 -1.80 -11.56
C GLY A 190 -14.22 -0.78 -12.51
N ARG A 191 -15.03 -0.07 -13.31
CA ARG A 191 -14.51 0.99 -14.21
C ARG A 191 -13.76 2.09 -13.49
N LYS A 192 -14.23 2.52 -12.32
CA LYS A 192 -13.55 3.57 -11.55
C LYS A 192 -12.17 3.09 -11.11
N LEU A 193 -12.07 1.85 -10.64
CA LEU A 193 -10.83 1.27 -10.12
C LEU A 193 -9.83 0.93 -11.23
N THR A 194 -10.31 0.41 -12.37
CA THR A 194 -9.46 -0.15 -13.43
C THR A 194 -9.33 0.74 -14.69
N ALA A 195 -10.04 1.87 -14.77
CA ALA A 195 -10.24 2.69 -15.99
C ALA A 195 -10.77 1.88 -17.18
N TRP A 196 -11.47 0.78 -16.92
CA TRP A 196 -12.14 0.02 -17.96
C TRP A 196 -13.16 0.89 -18.70
N ARG A 197 -13.14 0.85 -20.04
CA ARG A 197 -14.19 1.42 -20.89
C ARG A 197 -14.94 0.26 -21.52
N GLY A 198 -15.87 -0.31 -20.78
CA GLY A 198 -16.80 -1.30 -21.33
C GLY A 198 -17.61 -0.70 -22.48
N SER A 199 -17.72 -1.44 -23.59
CA SER A 199 -18.60 -1.11 -24.70
C SER A 199 -20.05 -1.10 -24.18
N ARG A 200 -20.66 0.07 -24.10
CA ARG A 200 -22.08 0.20 -23.74
C ARG A 200 -22.90 -0.44 -24.86
N ALA A 201 -23.66 -1.49 -24.55
CA ALA A 201 -24.84 -1.81 -25.33
C ALA A 201 -25.74 -0.56 -25.37
N LYS A 202 -26.12 -0.13 -26.59
CA LYS A 202 -26.91 1.08 -26.84
C LYS A 202 -28.24 1.01 -26.08
N GLY A 203 -28.31 1.66 -24.93
CA GLY A 203 -29.54 2.09 -24.28
C GLY A 203 -29.53 3.61 -24.23
N SER A 204 -30.41 4.23 -25.01
CA SER A 204 -30.61 5.68 -25.03
C SER A 204 -30.89 6.20 -23.61
N VAL A 205 -29.92 6.91 -23.05
CA VAL A 205 -30.14 7.76 -21.87
C VAL A 205 -29.91 9.18 -22.35
N VAL A 206 -31.00 9.92 -22.49
CA VAL A 206 -30.98 11.36 -22.74
C VAL A 206 -30.38 12.01 -21.48
N THR A 207 -29.10 12.38 -21.55
CA THR A 207 -28.47 13.30 -20.61
C THR A 207 -28.53 14.71 -21.19
N SER A 208 -29.45 15.52 -20.67
CA SER A 208 -29.49 16.96 -20.89
C SER A 208 -28.52 17.67 -19.93
N GLY A 209 -27.48 18.32 -20.48
CA GLY A 209 -26.62 19.35 -19.85
C GLY A 209 -25.70 18.85 -18.71
N SER A 210 -24.40 19.14 -18.63
CA SER A 210 -23.63 20.28 -19.11
C SER A 210 -22.20 19.82 -19.47
N GLY A 211 -21.68 20.37 -20.56
CA GLY A 211 -20.50 19.86 -21.25
C GLY A 211 -19.17 20.04 -20.53
N VAL A 212 -18.30 19.05 -20.71
CA VAL A 212 -16.87 19.26 -20.88
C VAL A 212 -16.48 18.52 -22.17
N SER A 213 -16.36 19.30 -23.24
CA SER A 213 -15.82 18.85 -24.52
C SER A 213 -14.32 18.59 -24.31
N GLN A 214 -13.93 17.32 -24.16
CA GLN A 214 -12.51 16.95 -24.19
C GLN A 214 -12.04 16.93 -25.65
N LYS A 215 -11.25 17.94 -26.03
CA LYS A 215 -10.41 17.93 -27.23
C LYS A 215 -9.52 16.66 -27.23
N PRO A 216 -9.32 16.00 -28.38
CA PRO A 216 -8.42 14.86 -28.49
C PRO A 216 -6.98 15.39 -28.65
N GLY A 217 -6.21 15.40 -27.57
CA GLY A 217 -4.83 15.90 -27.61
C GLY A 217 -4.05 15.75 -26.30
N GLY A 218 -4.43 14.81 -25.45
CA GLY A 218 -3.73 14.51 -24.20
C GLY A 218 -3.22 13.08 -24.22
N THR A 219 -1.92 12.92 -24.01
CA THR A 219 -1.19 11.67 -23.75
C THR A 219 -2.08 10.68 -22.98
N GLN A 220 -2.40 9.55 -23.60
CA GLN A 220 -3.18 8.49 -22.96
C GLN A 220 -2.43 8.02 -21.73
N THR A 221 -2.85 8.46 -20.54
CA THR A 221 -2.38 7.93 -19.27
C THR A 221 -3.00 6.55 -19.11
N GLU A 222 -2.25 5.51 -19.50
CA GLU A 222 -2.67 4.12 -19.38
C GLU A 222 -2.90 3.75 -17.91
N GLY A 223 -4.11 3.27 -17.59
CA GLY A 223 -4.42 2.66 -16.30
C GLY A 223 -5.55 3.29 -15.48
N GLY A 224 -6.16 2.47 -14.62
CA GLY A 224 -7.16 2.82 -13.62
C GLY A 224 -6.69 3.73 -12.52
N VAL A 225 -7.61 4.18 -11.65
CA VAL A 225 -7.24 4.95 -10.45
C VAL A 225 -6.22 4.18 -9.60
N LEU A 226 -6.38 2.85 -9.52
CA LEU A 226 -5.42 1.99 -8.84
C LEU A 226 -4.03 2.05 -9.48
N LYS A 227 -3.92 1.84 -10.80
CA LYS A 227 -2.63 1.89 -11.50
C LYS A 227 -1.99 3.29 -11.44
N ARG A 228 -2.77 4.35 -11.68
CA ARG A 228 -2.28 5.75 -11.65
C ARG A 228 -1.79 6.22 -10.28
N ARG A 229 -2.28 5.60 -9.20
CA ARG A 229 -1.95 5.99 -7.83
C ARG A 229 -1.00 5.03 -7.15
N ALA A 230 -0.89 3.78 -7.62
CA ALA A 230 0.10 2.83 -7.14
C ALA A 230 1.51 3.32 -7.46
N ASP A 231 1.80 3.66 -8.72
CA ASP A 231 3.17 3.98 -9.17
C ASP A 231 3.80 5.18 -8.42
N PRO A 232 3.13 6.33 -8.24
CA PRO A 232 3.73 7.47 -7.51
C PRO A 232 3.85 7.23 -6.00
N LEU A 233 3.05 6.30 -5.45
CA LEU A 233 3.06 5.94 -4.05
C LEU A 233 3.97 4.74 -3.76
N GLU A 234 4.52 4.10 -4.80
CA GLU A 234 5.31 2.89 -4.67
C GLU A 234 6.56 3.12 -3.81
N ASN A 235 7.17 4.28 -3.99
CA ASN A 235 8.39 4.67 -3.29
C ASN A 235 8.10 5.47 -2.02
N LEU A 236 6.84 5.63 -1.60
CA LEU A 236 6.46 6.42 -0.42
C LEU A 236 5.88 5.54 0.68
N ILE A 237 6.65 5.38 1.76
CA ILE A 237 6.34 4.55 2.93
C ILE A 237 6.17 5.45 4.16
N ASN A 238 5.26 5.07 5.06
CA ASN A 238 5.19 5.64 6.39
C ASN A 238 6.13 4.87 7.34
N VAL A 239 6.96 5.59 8.08
CA VAL A 239 7.69 5.03 9.22
C VAL A 239 7.02 5.54 10.47
N ARG A 240 6.50 4.65 11.31
CA ARG A 240 5.76 4.98 12.53
C ARG A 240 6.56 4.56 13.75
N LEU A 241 6.70 5.46 14.72
CA LEU A 241 7.24 5.20 16.05
C LEU A 241 6.12 5.33 17.08
N ASP A 242 5.84 4.27 17.83
CA ASP A 242 4.88 4.28 18.93
C ASP A 242 5.60 4.28 20.28
N GLY A 243 4.98 4.89 21.29
CA GLY A 243 5.53 4.97 22.65
C GLY A 243 6.50 6.12 22.89
N ALA A 244 6.75 6.98 21.89
CA ALA A 244 7.53 8.20 22.04
C ALA A 244 6.76 9.24 22.86
N THR A 245 7.01 9.35 24.16
CA THR A 245 6.34 10.34 25.04
C THR A 245 6.99 11.72 24.99
N GLU A 246 8.18 11.81 24.41
CA GLU A 246 9.05 12.98 24.43
C GLU A 246 9.46 13.38 23.01
N TYR A 247 9.80 14.65 22.85
CA TYR A 247 10.18 15.20 21.56
C TYR A 247 11.58 14.74 21.13
N GLU A 248 12.45 14.55 22.12
CA GLU A 248 13.84 14.17 22.02
C GLU A 248 13.99 12.82 21.30
N ILE A 249 13.27 11.79 21.74
CA ILE A 249 13.30 10.47 21.06
C ILE A 249 12.79 10.58 19.61
N ALA A 250 11.80 11.44 19.36
CA ALA A 250 11.30 11.64 18.00
C ALA A 250 12.37 12.29 17.11
N GLU A 251 13.11 13.29 17.59
CA GLU A 251 14.19 13.92 16.82
C GLU A 251 15.34 12.95 16.56
N VAL A 252 15.78 12.23 17.59
CA VAL A 252 16.86 11.25 17.48
C VAL A 252 16.50 10.16 16.48
N PHE A 253 15.29 9.61 16.57
CA PHE A 253 14.82 8.60 15.62
C PHE A 253 14.64 9.18 14.20
N GLY A 254 14.17 10.42 14.08
CA GLY A 254 14.11 11.14 12.80
C GLY A 254 15.48 11.33 12.15
N LYS A 255 16.53 11.58 12.93
CA LYS A 255 17.92 11.65 12.48
C LYS A 255 18.43 10.30 11.97
N VAL A 256 18.08 9.20 12.66
CA VAL A 256 18.35 7.83 12.18
C VAL A 256 17.66 7.60 10.83
N ILE A 257 16.35 7.84 10.72
CA ILE A 257 15.59 7.60 9.48
C ILE A 257 16.20 8.36 8.29
N ASN A 258 16.57 9.63 8.48
CA ASN A 258 17.15 10.47 7.41
C ASN A 258 18.51 9.98 6.90
N THR A 259 19.19 9.11 7.65
CA THR A 259 20.55 8.66 7.35
C THR A 259 20.63 7.20 6.93
N VAL A 260 19.52 6.46 7.03
CA VAL A 260 19.43 5.05 6.69
C VAL A 260 19.58 4.81 5.19
N THR A 261 20.27 3.71 4.85
CA THR A 261 20.47 3.30 3.46
C THR A 261 19.14 2.95 2.79
N GLY A 262 18.92 3.52 1.60
CA GLY A 262 17.68 3.37 0.83
C GLY A 262 16.64 4.46 1.09
N VAL A 263 16.89 5.40 2.01
CA VAL A 263 16.07 6.60 2.20
C VAL A 263 16.63 7.76 1.39
N THR A 264 15.80 8.37 0.55
CA THR A 264 16.15 9.58 -0.22
C THR A 264 15.64 10.86 0.42
N GLU A 265 14.48 10.77 1.08
CA GLU A 265 13.84 11.91 1.75
C GLU A 265 13.00 11.38 2.92
N ALA A 266 13.11 12.00 4.10
CA ALA A 266 12.16 11.75 5.19
C ALA A 266 11.64 13.06 5.77
N LYS A 267 10.32 13.16 5.89
CA LYS A 267 9.63 14.33 6.45
C LYS A 267 8.71 13.89 7.58
N ARG A 268 8.81 14.54 8.74
CA ARG A 268 7.84 14.34 9.82
C ARG A 268 6.46 14.76 9.31
N TYR A 269 5.51 13.85 9.36
CA TYR A 269 4.17 14.04 8.79
C TYR A 269 3.12 14.28 9.88
N SER A 270 3.16 13.50 10.96
CA SER A 270 2.20 13.60 12.05
C SER A 270 2.85 13.15 13.36
N SER A 271 2.39 13.70 14.47
CA SER A 271 2.83 13.29 15.81
C SER A 271 1.73 13.58 16.82
N SER A 272 1.57 12.67 17.78
CA SER A 272 0.86 12.89 19.03
C SER A 272 1.80 12.48 20.15
N LEU A 273 2.21 13.45 20.97
CA LEU A 273 3.07 13.23 22.12
C LEU A 273 2.26 13.65 23.35
N ILE A 274 1.83 12.67 24.13
CA ILE A 274 1.05 12.86 25.34
C ILE A 274 1.94 12.43 26.51
N PRO A 275 2.36 13.38 27.36
CA PRO A 275 3.14 13.06 28.55
C PRO A 275 2.49 11.93 29.36
N ASP A 276 3.30 11.00 29.86
CA ASP A 276 2.90 9.87 30.70
C ASP A 276 1.89 8.87 30.07
N ASN A 277 1.56 8.99 28.78
CA ASN A 277 0.69 8.05 28.08
C ASN A 277 1.33 7.49 26.79
N PRO A 278 2.30 6.57 26.90
CA PRO A 278 3.00 6.02 25.74
C PRO A 278 2.07 5.28 24.77
N GLN A 279 0.95 4.71 25.25
CA GLN A 279 0.00 3.98 24.41
C GLN A 279 -0.76 4.89 23.44
N ALA A 280 -0.94 6.16 23.80
CA ALA A 280 -1.57 7.16 22.95
C ALA A 280 -0.55 7.95 22.11
N CYS A 281 0.76 7.72 22.32
CA CYS A 281 1.82 8.44 21.64
C CYS A 281 2.25 7.78 20.34
N PHE A 282 2.38 8.59 19.29
CA PHE A 282 2.94 8.15 18.01
C PHE A 282 3.63 9.29 17.27
N VAL A 283 4.60 8.94 16.43
CA VAL A 283 5.20 9.85 15.45
C VAL A 283 5.30 9.14 14.11
N ILE A 284 4.94 9.82 13.04
CA ILE A 284 4.95 9.27 11.68
C ILE A 284 5.82 10.15 10.79
N TRP A 285 6.80 9.53 10.15
CA TRP A 285 7.55 10.11 9.04
C TRP A 285 7.04 9.56 7.73
N ARG A 286 6.93 10.42 6.74
CA ARG A 286 6.77 10.03 5.35
C ARG A 286 8.14 9.94 4.72
N VAL A 287 8.48 8.74 4.28
CA VAL A 287 9.81 8.38 3.78
C VAL A 287 9.71 8.00 2.31
N ARG A 288 10.51 8.66 1.49
CA ARG A 288 10.76 8.25 0.11
C ARG A 288 11.93 7.30 0.09
N ILE A 289 11.74 6.16 -0.56
CA ILE A 289 12.74 5.11 -0.70
C ILE A 289 13.21 4.92 -2.13
N GLU A 290 14.41 4.41 -2.30
CA GLU A 290 15.02 4.04 -3.58
C GLU A 290 15.84 2.75 -3.40
N ASP A 291 15.75 1.84 -4.37
CA ASP A 291 16.44 0.53 -4.39
C ASP A 291 16.30 -0.29 -3.10
N THR A 292 15.19 -0.13 -2.38
CA THR A 292 14.87 -0.87 -1.16
C THR A 292 13.37 -1.20 -1.11
N GLU A 293 12.97 -1.99 -0.12
CA GLU A 293 11.58 -2.40 0.11
C GLU A 293 11.25 -2.25 1.61
N PRO A 294 9.98 -2.18 2.03
CA PRO A 294 9.61 -1.91 3.42
C PRO A 294 10.33 -2.81 4.45
N PHE A 295 10.42 -4.11 4.16
CA PHE A 295 11.09 -5.07 5.05
C PHE A 295 12.60 -4.81 5.17
N ARG A 296 13.29 -4.59 4.03
CA ARG A 296 14.72 -4.24 4.02
C ARG A 296 14.98 -2.90 4.68
N LEU A 297 14.09 -1.91 4.47
CA LEU A 297 14.18 -0.62 5.16
C LEU A 297 14.10 -0.82 6.67
N GLN A 298 13.15 -1.61 7.17
CA GLN A 298 13.03 -1.88 8.61
C GLN A 298 14.32 -2.52 9.18
N ALA A 299 14.89 -3.50 8.46
CA ALA A 299 16.16 -4.11 8.83
C ALA A 299 17.33 -3.11 8.79
N ASN A 300 17.40 -2.24 7.78
CA ASN A 300 18.44 -1.22 7.65
C ASN A 300 18.35 -0.18 8.77
N VAL A 301 17.14 0.22 9.19
CA VAL A 301 16.93 1.11 10.34
C VAL A 301 17.45 0.43 11.62
N MET A 302 17.08 -0.83 11.86
CA MET A 302 17.56 -1.54 13.06
C MET A 302 19.08 -1.73 13.06
N LYS A 303 19.65 -2.07 11.90
CA LYS A 303 21.11 -2.16 11.75
C LYS A 303 21.78 -0.83 12.05
N MET A 304 21.26 0.29 11.52
CA MET A 304 21.80 1.62 11.80
C MET A 304 21.76 1.94 13.29
N ILE A 305 20.67 1.60 13.98
CA ILE A 305 20.57 1.78 15.43
C ILE A 305 21.66 0.96 16.14
N ASP A 306 21.78 -0.33 15.82
CA ASP A 306 22.77 -1.19 16.47
C ASP A 306 24.21 -0.71 16.17
N ASP A 307 24.50 -0.26 14.94
CA ASP A 307 25.79 0.34 14.55
C ASP A 307 26.08 1.62 15.36
N ILE A 308 25.07 2.47 15.61
CA ILE A 308 25.20 3.67 16.48
C ILE A 308 25.51 3.27 17.92
N LEU A 309 24.80 2.27 18.45
CA LEU A 309 24.99 1.77 19.81
C LEU A 309 26.39 1.18 19.99
N ASP A 310 26.84 0.34 19.06
CA ASP A 310 28.14 -0.33 19.09
C ASP A 310 29.31 0.65 18.91
N ALA A 311 29.12 1.69 18.10
CA ALA A 311 30.15 2.72 17.88
C ALA A 311 30.20 3.80 18.97
N GLY A 312 29.36 3.72 20.01
CA GLY A 312 29.29 4.72 21.09
C GLY A 312 28.77 6.08 20.63
N GLY A 313 27.92 6.09 19.60
CA GLY A 313 27.30 7.28 19.04
C GLY A 313 28.07 7.99 17.95
N GLU A 314 29.21 7.47 17.49
CA GLU A 314 29.98 8.07 16.40
C GLU A 314 29.98 7.19 15.16
N ILE A 315 29.20 7.58 14.16
CA ILE A 315 29.16 6.87 12.88
C ILE A 315 29.59 7.79 11.74
N THR A 316 30.24 7.25 10.71
CA THR A 316 30.57 7.99 9.50
C THR A 316 29.76 7.44 8.34
N LEU A 317 28.95 8.28 7.71
CA LEU A 317 28.11 7.89 6.58
C LEU A 317 28.49 8.71 5.36
N LYS A 318 28.91 8.02 4.29
CA LYS A 318 29.37 8.64 3.03
C LYS A 318 30.40 9.77 3.26
N GLY A 319 31.30 9.59 4.23
CA GLY A 319 32.33 10.56 4.59
C GLY A 319 31.88 11.70 5.51
N VAL A 320 30.59 11.76 5.90
CA VAL A 320 30.07 12.74 6.85
C VAL A 320 29.96 12.12 8.25
N PRO A 321 30.59 12.71 9.29
CA PRO A 321 30.48 12.22 10.65
C PRO A 321 29.14 12.62 11.26
N TYR A 322 28.44 11.65 11.86
CA TYR A 322 27.27 11.85 12.68
C TYR A 322 27.59 11.48 14.12
N ARG A 323 27.29 12.42 15.03
CA ARG A 323 27.54 12.26 16.46
C ARG A 323 26.22 12.22 17.22
N TYR A 324 26.09 11.24 18.09
CA TYR A 324 25.01 11.07 19.05
C TYR A 324 25.61 11.22 20.45
N THR A 325 24.95 12.01 21.29
CA THR A 325 25.26 12.16 22.71
C THR A 325 24.88 10.89 23.47
N ALA A 326 25.43 10.70 24.67
CA ALA A 326 25.08 9.54 25.51
C ALA A 326 23.57 9.43 25.77
N ALA A 327 22.92 10.56 26.04
CA ALA A 327 21.46 10.61 26.23
C ALA A 327 20.70 10.19 24.95
N GLU A 328 21.14 10.61 23.77
CA GLU A 328 20.53 10.17 22.50
C GLU A 328 20.71 8.66 22.27
N ILE A 329 21.87 8.11 22.64
CA ILE A 329 22.15 6.66 22.53
C ILE A 329 21.22 5.87 23.47
N ASP A 330 21.04 6.34 24.70
CA ASP A 330 20.17 5.69 25.69
C ASP A 330 18.72 5.62 25.20
N LEU A 331 18.22 6.69 24.58
CA LEU A 331 16.89 6.74 23.97
C LEU A 331 16.71 5.67 22.87
N LEU A 332 17.77 5.34 22.12
CA LEU A 332 17.70 4.35 21.04
C LEU A 332 17.68 2.89 21.54
N LYS A 333 18.15 2.61 22.77
CA LYS A 333 18.28 1.23 23.29
C LYS A 333 16.95 0.47 23.30
N GLY A 334 15.86 1.17 23.63
CA GLY A 334 14.52 0.60 23.74
C GLY A 334 13.82 0.32 22.41
N LEU A 335 14.36 0.80 21.28
CA LEU A 335 13.68 0.62 20.00
C LEU A 335 13.70 -0.84 19.54
N ARG A 336 12.53 -1.31 19.08
CA ARG A 336 12.37 -2.59 18.41
C ARG A 336 11.42 -2.48 17.22
N PRO A 337 11.54 -3.37 16.22
CA PRO A 337 10.54 -3.47 15.17
C PRO A 337 9.18 -3.85 15.75
N GLY A 338 8.13 -3.21 15.24
CA GLY A 338 6.73 -3.58 15.40
C GLY A 338 6.20 -4.22 14.12
N ASP A 339 4.91 -4.01 13.85
CA ASP A 339 4.27 -4.54 12.64
C ASP A 339 4.71 -3.79 11.37
N SER A 340 4.61 -4.47 10.23
CA SER A 340 4.89 -3.86 8.92
C SER A 340 3.85 -4.28 7.90
N THR A 341 3.50 -3.34 7.04
CA THR A 341 2.71 -3.54 5.82
C THR A 341 3.53 -3.06 4.61
N THR A 342 2.97 -3.20 3.41
CA THR A 342 3.63 -2.73 2.19
C THR A 342 3.84 -1.21 2.12
N ARG A 343 3.11 -0.42 2.92
CA ARG A 343 3.20 1.06 2.93
C ARG A 343 3.48 1.67 4.30
N GLU A 344 3.62 0.87 5.34
CA GLU A 344 3.91 1.35 6.69
C GLU A 344 4.80 0.36 7.43
N ILE A 345 5.89 0.84 8.03
CA ILE A 345 6.70 0.08 8.99
C ILE A 345 6.59 0.72 10.36
N GLN A 346 6.45 -0.11 11.39
CA GLN A 346 6.28 0.33 12.77
C GLN A 346 7.53 0.00 13.59
N PHE A 347 7.83 0.88 14.53
CA PHE A 347 8.78 0.71 15.61
C PHE A 347 8.08 1.03 16.93
N VAL A 348 8.48 0.33 17.98
CA VAL A 348 7.90 0.50 19.31
C VAL A 348 9.04 0.77 20.29
N LEU A 349 8.84 1.76 21.15
CA LEU A 349 9.72 1.98 22.29
C LEU A 349 9.39 0.99 23.40
N ASP A 350 10.31 0.07 23.65
CA ASP A 350 10.19 -1.00 24.63
C ASP A 350 11.11 -0.76 25.83
N ARG A 351 10.50 -0.45 26.98
CA ARG A 351 11.22 -0.14 28.23
C ARG A 351 11.89 -1.35 28.86
N GLU A 352 11.43 -2.57 28.59
CA GLU A 352 12.09 -3.78 29.08
C GLU A 352 13.36 -4.04 28.29
N ARG A 353 13.28 -3.91 26.97
CA ARG A 353 14.44 -4.00 26.09
C ARG A 353 15.53 -2.98 26.42
N ALA A 354 15.14 -1.74 26.73
CA ALA A 354 16.10 -0.70 27.14
C ALA A 354 16.87 -1.14 28.40
N ARG A 355 16.14 -1.63 29.43
CA ARG A 355 16.71 -2.13 30.68
C ARG A 355 17.63 -3.33 30.44
N ASP A 356 17.22 -4.31 29.65
CA ASP A 356 18.05 -5.49 29.36
C ASP A 356 19.39 -5.11 28.71
N ARG A 357 19.36 -4.13 27.79
CA ARG A 357 20.58 -3.62 27.14
C ARG A 357 21.48 -2.85 28.11
N GLU A 358 20.92 -2.08 29.03
CA GLU A 358 21.67 -1.44 30.12
C GLU A 358 22.33 -2.48 31.04
N PHE A 359 21.58 -3.50 31.48
CA PHE A 359 22.10 -4.57 32.34
C PHE A 359 23.19 -5.41 31.66
N SER A 360 23.07 -5.63 30.35
CA SER A 360 24.09 -6.38 29.59
C SER A 360 25.45 -5.65 29.53
N GLY A 361 25.46 -4.32 29.73
CA GLY A 361 26.66 -3.48 29.63
C GLY A 361 27.30 -3.43 28.24
N ARG A 362 26.76 -4.14 27.24
CA ARG A 362 27.33 -4.27 25.89
C ARG A 362 27.25 -2.97 25.08
N HIS A 363 26.24 -2.15 25.35
CA HIS A 363 26.00 -0.89 24.66
C HIS A 363 26.07 0.30 25.64
N ASP A 364 27.01 0.25 26.59
CA ASP A 364 27.27 1.37 27.50
C ASP A 364 28.05 2.47 26.76
N PRO A 365 27.42 3.64 26.47
CA PRO A 365 28.06 4.70 25.70
C PRO A 365 29.30 5.28 26.40
N TYR A 366 29.39 5.14 27.72
CA TYR A 366 30.50 5.67 28.51
C TYR A 366 31.73 4.77 28.46
N LYS A 367 31.56 3.45 28.29
CA LYS A 367 32.67 2.50 28.15
C LYS A 367 33.26 2.48 26.73
N ALA A 368 32.42 2.61 25.70
CA ALA A 368 32.86 2.61 24.31
C ALA A 368 33.77 3.81 23.98
N ARG A 369 33.53 4.98 24.60
CA ARG A 369 34.39 6.17 24.42
C ARG A 369 35.75 6.02 25.12
N GLN A 370 35.78 5.45 26.32
CA GLN A 370 37.03 5.24 27.06
C GLN A 370 38.01 4.29 26.34
N GLN A 371 37.50 3.26 25.63
CA GLN A 371 38.33 2.35 24.83
C GLN A 371 38.93 2.99 23.57
N LYS A 372 38.32 4.07 23.06
CA LYS A 372 38.84 4.84 21.92
C LYS A 372 39.84 5.92 22.32
N GLU A 373 39.80 6.41 23.55
CA GLU A 373 40.78 7.39 24.06
C GLU A 373 42.08 6.73 24.56
N THR A 374 42.07 5.40 24.71
CA THR A 374 43.23 4.59 25.16
C THR A 374 43.96 3.87 24.02
N ASN A 375 43.45 3.94 22.79
CA ASN A 375 44.09 3.49 21.55
C ASN A 375 44.35 4.69 20.64
#